data_AF-A0AAW9L6U4-F1
#
_entry.id   AF-A0AAW9L6U4-F1
#
_cell.length_a   1.000
_cell.length_b   1.000
_cell.length_c   1.000
_cell.angle_alpha   90.00
_cell.angle_beta   90.00
_cell.angle_gamma   90.00
#
_symmetry.space_group_name_H-M   'P 1'
#
loop_
_entity.id
_entity.type
_entity.pdbx_description
1 polymer ?
#
loop_
_entity_poly.entity_id
_entity_poly.type
_entity_poly.pdbx_seq_one_letter_code
_entity_poly.pdbx_strand_id
1 'polypeptide(L)'
;MIDVITNPQAFFARRDGDLSLVPAVGIVLLIALINVGTGYLTIQVTMSALSASAQGFQTIALVTTVIGGLFGVFVAWLFFGGLFHLLASVLYDGDGSFTDTLAVTGWGTCRRSSAVSSRSA
;
A
#
# COMPACT_ATOMS: atom_id res chain seq x y z
N MET A 1 -7.00 25.55 -16.53
CA MET A 1 -6.91 24.22 -17.20
C MET A 1 -5.84 24.20 -18.28
N ILE A 2 -5.64 25.27 -19.06
CA ILE A 2 -4.60 25.29 -20.12
C ILE A 2 -3.18 25.06 -19.57
N ASP A 3 -2.92 25.49 -18.33
CA ASP A 3 -1.69 25.22 -17.59
C ASP A 3 -1.33 23.73 -17.48
N VAL A 4 -2.28 22.79 -17.55
CA VAL A 4 -1.95 21.35 -17.62
C VAL A 4 -1.09 21.02 -18.83
N ILE A 5 -1.35 21.71 -19.95
CA ILE A 5 -0.70 21.44 -21.24
C ILE A 5 0.49 22.37 -21.42
N THR A 6 0.37 23.64 -21.00
CA THR A 6 1.41 24.66 -21.24
C THR A 6 2.44 24.78 -20.13
N ASN A 7 2.08 24.45 -18.89
CA ASN A 7 2.99 24.49 -17.75
C ASN A 7 2.57 23.45 -16.68
N PRO A 8 2.70 22.15 -17.00
CA PRO A 8 2.23 21.07 -16.14
C PRO A 8 2.83 21.16 -14.73
N GLN A 9 4.10 21.55 -14.62
CA GLN A 9 4.77 21.71 -13.34
C GLN A 9 4.08 22.74 -12.42
N ALA A 10 3.77 23.94 -12.93
CA ALA A 10 3.09 24.96 -12.13
C ALA A 10 1.65 24.57 -11.77
N PHE A 11 0.97 23.81 -12.64
CA PHE A 11 -0.38 23.31 -12.36
C PHE A 11 -0.41 22.30 -11.21
N PHE A 12 0.52 21.35 -11.18
CA PHE A 12 0.60 20.35 -10.12
C PHE A 12 1.18 20.89 -8.82
N ALA A 13 2.16 21.80 -8.87
CA ALA A 13 2.71 22.45 -7.68
C ALA A 13 1.65 23.21 -6.85
N ARG A 14 0.61 23.75 -7.50
CA ARG A 14 -0.52 24.42 -6.83
C ARG A 14 -1.53 23.45 -6.20
N ARG A 15 -1.42 22.15 -6.50
CA ARG A 15 -2.25 21.05 -5.97
C ARG A 15 -1.47 20.13 -5.04
N ASP A 16 -0.26 20.52 -4.64
CA ASP A 16 0.54 19.79 -3.65
C ASP A 16 -0.18 19.82 -2.30
N GLY A 17 -0.89 18.74 -2.02
CA GLY A 17 -1.16 18.33 -0.64
C GLY A 17 -0.05 17.41 -0.20
N ASP A 18 0.51 17.65 0.98
CA ASP A 18 1.60 16.84 1.55
C ASP A 18 1.30 15.34 1.43
N LEU A 19 2.27 14.57 0.90
CA LEU A 19 2.22 13.13 0.99
C LEU A 19 2.45 12.73 2.44
N SER A 20 1.35 12.40 3.11
CA SER A 20 1.40 11.82 4.44
C SER A 20 1.35 10.30 4.36
N LEU A 21 2.26 9.65 5.07
CA LEU A 21 2.28 8.20 5.24
C LEU A 21 1.09 7.71 6.09
N VAL A 22 0.57 8.56 6.97
CA VAL A 22 -0.51 8.20 7.92
C VAL A 22 -1.77 7.68 7.20
N PRO A 23 -2.36 8.40 6.24
CA PRO A 23 -3.52 7.89 5.54
C PRO A 23 -3.21 6.70 4.61
N ALA A 24 -1.99 6.59 4.07
CA ALA A 24 -1.58 5.39 3.33
C ALA A 24 -1.60 4.15 4.23
N VAL A 25 -1.05 4.25 5.44
CA VAL A 25 -1.13 3.18 6.45
C VAL A 25 -2.58 2.87 6.81
N GLY A 26 -3.44 3.88 6.93
CA GLY A 26 -4.88 3.70 7.18
C GLY A 26 -5.57 2.87 6.09
N ILE A 27 -5.28 3.13 4.81
CA ILE A 27 -5.82 2.36 3.69
C ILE A 27 -5.30 0.92 3.68
N VAL A 28 -4.00 0.73 3.86
CA VAL A 28 -3.37 -0.60 3.90
C VAL A 28 -3.94 -1.42 5.06
N LEU A 29 -4.15 -0.80 6.23
CA LEU A 29 -4.81 -1.42 7.38
C LEU A 29 -6.25 -1.81 7.07
N LEU A 30 -7.02 -0.94 6.41
CA LEU A 30 -8.39 -1.24 6.00
C LEU A 30 -8.44 -2.46 5.07
N ILE A 31 -7.54 -2.53 4.08
CA ILE A 31 -7.41 -3.69 3.17
C ILE A 31 -7.05 -4.95 3.96
N ALA A 32 -6.13 -4.84 4.92
CA ALA A 32 -5.74 -5.96 5.79
C ALA A 32 -6.94 -6.50 6.58
N LEU A 33 -7.76 -5.62 7.16
CA LEU A 33 -8.98 -6.01 7.89
C LEU A 33 -10.01 -6.68 6.97
N ILE A 34 -10.20 -6.15 5.75
CA ILE A 34 -11.10 -6.75 4.75
C ILE A 34 -10.62 -8.16 4.36
N ASN A 35 -9.31 -8.36 4.20
CA ASN A 35 -8.72 -9.67 3.91
C ASN A 35 -8.96 -10.67 5.05
N VAL A 36 -8.79 -10.26 6.31
CA VAL A 36 -9.10 -11.12 7.45
C VAL A 36 -10.59 -11.49 7.49
N GLY A 37 -11.48 -10.50 7.30
CA GLY A 37 -12.92 -10.74 7.27
C GLY A 37 -13.33 -11.70 6.15
N THR A 38 -12.79 -11.50 4.95
CA THR A 38 -13.05 -12.37 3.81
C THR A 38 -12.49 -13.77 4.04
N GLY A 39 -11.26 -13.88 4.53
CA GLY A 39 -10.63 -15.17 4.83
C GLY A 39 -11.37 -15.95 5.92
N TYR A 40 -11.90 -15.28 6.93
CA TYR A 40 -12.77 -15.91 7.93
C TYR A 40 -14.02 -16.51 7.28
N LEU A 41 -14.72 -15.74 6.43
CA LEU A 41 -15.90 -16.24 5.72
C LEU A 41 -15.56 -17.43 4.82
N THR A 42 -14.44 -17.37 4.11
CA THR A 42 -13.95 -18.48 3.29
C THR A 42 -13.70 -19.72 4.13
N ILE A 43 -13.03 -19.61 5.28
CA ILE A 43 -12.81 -20.74 6.18
C ILE A 43 -14.13 -21.34 6.63
N GLN A 44 -15.12 -20.53 7.00
CA GLN A 44 -16.41 -21.07 7.45
C GLN A 44 -17.15 -21.82 6.36
N VAL A 45 -17.19 -21.27 5.15
CA VAL A 45 -17.78 -21.95 3.99
C VAL A 45 -17.03 -23.25 3.68
N THR A 46 -15.70 -23.22 3.65
CA THR A 46 -14.88 -24.41 3.39
C THR A 46 -15.08 -25.49 4.47
N MET A 47 -15.07 -25.14 5.76
CA MET A 47 -15.20 -26.11 6.85
C MET A 47 -16.58 -26.75 6.88
N SER A 48 -17.64 -26.01 6.53
CA SER A 48 -18.99 -26.57 6.41
C SER A 48 -19.15 -27.63 5.31
N ALA A 49 -18.26 -27.63 4.31
CA ALA A 49 -18.24 -28.60 3.22
C ALA A 49 -17.35 -29.83 3.51
N LEU A 50 -16.60 -29.84 4.62
CA LEU A 50 -15.64 -30.89 4.96
C LEU A 50 -16.20 -31.86 6.02
N SER A 51 -15.66 -33.09 6.03
CA SER A 51 -16.00 -34.09 7.05
C SER A 51 -15.48 -33.69 8.45
N ALA A 52 -16.07 -34.23 9.51
CA ALA A 52 -15.73 -33.91 10.91
C ALA A 52 -14.24 -34.06 11.26
N SER A 53 -13.54 -34.97 10.57
CA SER A 53 -12.08 -35.17 10.74
C SER A 53 -11.24 -33.94 10.35
N ALA A 54 -11.73 -33.08 9.45
CA ALA A 54 -11.02 -31.90 8.99
C ALA A 54 -11.24 -30.67 9.89
N GLN A 55 -12.23 -30.71 10.79
CA GLN A 55 -12.55 -29.59 11.67
C GLN A 55 -11.41 -29.27 12.65
N GLY A 56 -10.56 -30.25 12.97
CA GLY A 56 -9.35 -30.04 13.78
C GLY A 56 -8.36 -29.05 13.16
N PHE A 57 -8.41 -28.80 11.85
CA PHE A 57 -7.56 -27.81 11.17
C PHE A 57 -8.13 -26.39 11.19
N GLN A 58 -9.38 -26.19 11.65
CA GLN A 58 -10.04 -24.89 11.63
C GLN A 58 -9.27 -23.83 12.42
N THR A 59 -8.78 -24.18 13.61
CA THR A 59 -8.00 -23.25 14.45
C THR A 59 -6.71 -22.81 13.76
N ILE A 60 -6.00 -23.75 13.13
CA ILE A 60 -4.75 -23.45 12.41
C ILE A 60 -5.03 -22.53 11.22
N ALA A 61 -6.09 -22.81 10.46
CA ALA A 61 -6.51 -21.98 9.35
C ALA A 61 -6.85 -20.55 9.81
N LEU A 62 -7.61 -20.41 10.89
CA LEU A 62 -7.98 -19.10 11.45
C LEU A 62 -6.76 -18.30 11.91
N VAL A 63 -5.84 -18.91 12.66
CA VAL A 63 -4.62 -18.25 13.12
C VAL A 63 -3.78 -17.80 11.92
N THR A 64 -3.63 -18.68 10.93
CA THR A 64 -2.88 -18.37 9.71
C THR A 64 -3.54 -17.24 8.90
N THR A 65 -4.86 -17.21 8.81
CA THR A 65 -5.60 -16.12 8.15
C THR A 65 -5.47 -14.81 8.88
N VAL A 66 -5.50 -14.79 10.22
CA VAL A 66 -5.33 -13.55 10.98
C VAL A 66 -3.91 -13.01 10.81
N ILE A 67 -2.90 -13.86 11.03
CA ILE A 67 -1.49 -13.46 10.91
C ILE A 67 -1.17 -13.12 9.46
N GLY A 68 -1.46 -14.01 8.53
CA GLY A 68 -1.17 -13.83 7.10
C GLY A 68 -1.98 -12.70 6.46
N GLY A 69 -3.25 -12.55 6.82
CA GLY A 69 -4.12 -11.48 6.31
C GLY A 69 -3.71 -10.10 6.81
N LEU A 70 -3.27 -9.99 8.07
CA LEU A 70 -2.75 -8.73 8.60
C LEU A 70 -1.34 -8.45 8.09
N PHE A 71 -0.38 -9.30 8.44
CA PHE A 71 1.03 -9.05 8.15
C PHE A 71 1.36 -9.20 6.67
N GLY A 72 0.72 -10.13 5.96
CA GLY A 72 0.98 -10.35 4.53
C GLY A 72 0.66 -9.12 3.68
N VAL A 73 -0.39 -8.36 4.03
CA VAL A 73 -0.72 -7.11 3.33
C VAL A 73 0.33 -6.03 3.55
N PHE A 74 0.81 -5.86 4.79
CA PHE A 74 1.90 -4.92 5.08
C PHE A 74 3.22 -5.33 4.42
N VAL A 75 3.57 -6.62 4.47
CA VAL A 75 4.78 -7.14 3.84
C VAL A 75 4.71 -6.96 2.33
N ALA A 76 3.57 -7.27 1.70
CA ALA A 76 3.38 -7.03 0.27
C ALA A 76 3.51 -5.55 -0.09
N TRP A 77 2.88 -4.66 0.70
CA TRP A 77 2.97 -3.22 0.48
C TRP A 77 4.42 -2.70 0.58
N LEU A 78 5.16 -3.12 1.61
CA LEU A 78 6.58 -2.78 1.77
C LEU A 78 7.44 -3.36 0.64
N PHE A 79 7.16 -4.60 0.23
CA PHE A 79 7.86 -5.26 -0.86
C PHE A 79 7.66 -4.53 -2.18
N PHE A 80 6.42 -4.22 -2.55
CA PHE A 80 6.12 -3.48 -3.79
C PHE A 80 6.61 -2.03 -3.74
N GLY A 81 6.45 -1.34 -2.61
CA GLY A 81 7.00 0.01 -2.43
C GLY A 81 8.53 0.01 -2.54
N GLY A 82 9.19 -0.98 -1.94
CA GLY A 82 10.63 -1.21 -2.06
C GLY A 82 11.07 -1.48 -3.50
N LEU A 83 10.35 -2.38 -4.19
CA LEU A 83 10.61 -2.70 -5.58
C LEU A 83 10.46 -1.48 -6.49
N PHE A 84 9.38 -0.70 -6.33
CA PHE A 84 9.18 0.52 -7.12
C PHE A 84 10.23 1.58 -6.82
N HIS A 85 10.63 1.74 -5.55
CA HIS A 85 11.69 2.68 -5.20
C HIS A 85 13.04 2.27 -5.79
N LEU A 86 13.36 0.97 -5.77
CA LEU A 86 14.56 0.43 -6.38
C LEU A 86 14.54 0.63 -7.90
N LEU A 87 13.42 0.32 -8.56
CA LEU A 87 13.27 0.54 -10.00
C LEU A 87 13.41 2.03 -10.36
N ALA A 88 12.77 2.92 -9.58
CA ALA A 88 12.86 4.37 -9.80
C ALA A 88 14.29 4.90 -9.63
N SER A 89 14.99 4.49 -8.57
CA SER A 89 16.36 4.94 -8.30
C SER A 89 17.39 4.38 -9.27
N VAL A 90 17.26 3.11 -9.68
CA VAL A 90 18.27 2.44 -10.53
C VAL A 90 18.05 2.71 -12.02
N LEU A 91 16.79 2.76 -12.48
CA LEU A 91 16.49 2.86 -13.92
C LEU A 91 16.16 4.27 -14.39
N TYR A 92 15.76 5.16 -13.49
CA TYR A 92 15.21 6.47 -13.84
C TYR A 92 15.87 7.64 -13.09
N ASP A 93 17.00 7.40 -12.40
CA ASP A 93 17.70 8.40 -11.56
C ASP A 93 16.74 9.15 -10.62
N GLY A 94 15.75 8.44 -10.07
CA GLY A 94 14.74 9.03 -9.19
C GLY A 94 15.35 9.59 -7.90
N ASP A 95 15.02 10.84 -7.59
CA ASP A 95 15.48 11.63 -6.45
C ASP A 95 14.50 11.65 -5.26
N GLY A 96 13.36 10.95 -5.38
CA GLY A 96 12.33 10.88 -4.35
C GLY A 96 12.72 10.02 -3.15
N SER A 97 12.13 10.29 -1.98
CA SER A 97 12.38 9.49 -0.78
C SER A 97 11.64 8.14 -0.81
N PHE A 98 12.14 7.15 -0.05
CA PHE A 98 11.46 5.87 0.11
C PHE A 98 10.07 6.03 0.75
N THR A 99 9.94 6.94 1.71
CA THR A 99 8.66 7.26 2.38
C THR A 99 7.63 7.81 1.40
N ASP A 100 8.04 8.65 0.46
CA ASP A 100 7.16 9.16 -0.60
C ASP A 100 6.68 8.03 -1.51
N THR A 101 7.59 7.12 -1.86
CA THR A 101 7.26 5.95 -2.69
C THR A 101 6.24 5.04 -1.98
N LEU A 102 6.42 4.82 -0.68
CA LEU A 102 5.45 4.07 0.14
C LEU A 102 4.10 4.78 0.23
N ALA A 103 4.09 6.09 0.44
CA ALA A 103 2.85 6.87 0.48
C ALA A 103 2.08 6.80 -0.85
N VAL A 104 2.78 6.93 -1.98
CA VAL A 104 2.21 6.77 -3.33
C VAL A 104 1.67 5.36 -3.52
N THR A 105 2.44 4.33 -3.15
CA THR A 105 2.05 2.92 -3.31
C THR A 105 0.83 2.57 -2.45
N GLY A 106 0.71 3.15 -1.25
CA GLY A 106 -0.40 2.88 -0.33
C GLY A 106 -1.69 3.64 -0.67
N TRP A 107 -1.58 4.87 -1.20
CA TRP A 107 -2.73 5.60 -1.74
C TRP A 107 -3.16 5.10 -3.12
N GLY A 108 -2.23 4.55 -3.89
CA GLY A 108 -2.43 4.21 -5.30
C GLY A 108 -2.45 5.43 -6.23
N THR A 109 -1.99 6.61 -5.78
CA THR A 109 -1.95 7.83 -6.59
C THR A 109 -0.56 8.47 -6.55
N CYS A 110 0.00 8.78 -7.73
CA CYS A 110 1.21 9.58 -7.83
C CYS A 110 0.88 11.05 -7.52
N ARG A 111 1.15 11.49 -6.29
CA ARG A 111 1.24 12.91 -5.94
C ARG A 111 2.71 13.19 -5.58
N ARG A 112 3.21 14.39 -5.87
CA ARG A 112 4.61 14.79 -5.61
C ARG A 112 4.75 15.35 -4.20
N SER A 113 5.83 15.00 -3.49
CA SER A 113 6.20 15.66 -2.24
C SER A 113 7.04 16.90 -2.57
N SER A 114 6.73 18.04 -1.96
CA SER A 114 7.36 19.34 -2.22
C SER A 114 8.69 19.50 -1.47
N ALA A 115 9.46 18.43 -1.29
CA ALA A 115 10.69 18.44 -0.49
C ALA A 115 11.93 19.05 -1.21
N VAL A 116 11.77 19.61 -2.42
CA VAL A 116 12.86 20.28 -3.15
C VAL A 116 12.66 21.79 -3.09
N SER A 117 12.90 22.41 -1.93
CA SER A 117 13.04 23.88 -1.85
C SER A 117 13.94 24.43 -0.73
N SER A 118 14.89 23.66 -0.19
CA SER A 118 15.82 24.17 0.84
C SER A 118 17.31 24.00 0.54
N ARG A 119 17.71 23.91 -0.73
CA ARG A 119 19.11 24.14 -1.13
C ARG A 119 19.19 25.25 -2.16
N SER A 120 19.14 26.48 -1.66
CA SER A 120 19.73 27.64 -2.34
C SER A 120 20.65 28.36 -1.36
N ALA A 121 21.95 28.17 -1.55
CA ALA A 121 22.99 29.16 -1.34
C ALA A 121 24.15 28.78 -2.27
#